data_AF-A0A958C6Q0-F1
#
_entry.id   AF-A0A958C6Q0-F1
#
_cell.length_a   1.000
_cell.length_b   1.000
_cell.length_c   1.000
_cell.angle_alpha   90.00
_cell.angle_beta   90.00
_cell.angle_gamma   90.00
#
_symmetry.space_group_name_H-M   'P 1'
#
loop_
_entity.id
_entity.type
_entity.pdbx_description
1 polymer ?
#
loop_
_entity_poly.entity_id
_entity_poly.type
_entity_poly.pdbx_seq_one_letter_code
_entity_poly.pdbx_strand_id
1 'polypeptide(L)'
;TQSHWESFLYDGKGSQVEIYLDAEPSQAVNFSVWTPEQARLYGLGEKIEPVGRGAANKFAQGDKSWSGNFASPGTYYVRIDHAGPGTSYCKLMVAGDDVTY
;
A
#
# COMPACT_ATOMS: atom_id res chain seq x y z
N THR A 1 -5.65 -17.01 -2.82
CA THR A 1 -5.96 -15.74 -2.14
C THR A 1 -6.02 -14.67 -3.20
N GLN A 2 -7.09 -13.87 -3.24
CA GLN A 2 -7.20 -12.79 -4.22
C GLN A 2 -6.34 -11.60 -3.77
N SER A 3 -5.60 -11.02 -4.71
CA SER A 3 -4.82 -9.81 -4.49
C SER A 3 -5.18 -8.79 -5.55
N HIS A 4 -5.16 -7.51 -5.16
CA HIS A 4 -5.35 -6.38 -6.05
C HIS A 4 -4.15 -5.43 -5.92
N TRP A 5 -3.79 -4.77 -7.02
CA TRP A 5 -2.65 -3.85 -7.06
C TRP A 5 -3.13 -2.48 -7.48
N GLU A 6 -2.79 -1.48 -6.69
CA GLU A 6 -2.95 -0.06 -6.99
C GLU A 6 -1.58 0.59 -7.14
N SER A 7 -1.49 1.65 -7.92
CA SER A 7 -0.23 2.38 -8.15
C SER A 7 -0.39 3.87 -7.96
N PHE A 8 0.70 4.52 -7.57
CA PHE A 8 0.81 5.98 -7.54
C PHE A 8 2.20 6.40 -8.01
N LEU A 9 2.28 7.55 -8.65
CA LEU A 9 3.54 8.21 -8.99
C LEU A 9 4.00 9.02 -7.79
N TYR A 10 5.32 9.04 -7.59
CA TYR A 10 5.96 9.80 -6.53
C TYR A 10 7.22 10.50 -7.04
N ASP A 11 7.38 11.79 -6.73
CA ASP A 11 8.46 12.63 -7.27
C ASP A 11 9.84 12.41 -6.63
N GLY A 12 9.93 11.67 -5.51
CA GLY A 12 11.22 11.31 -4.92
C GLY A 12 11.87 12.37 -4.03
N LYS A 13 11.18 13.45 -3.64
CA LYS A 13 11.80 14.56 -2.87
C LYS A 13 11.84 14.32 -1.36
N GLY A 14 11.49 13.13 -0.89
CA GLY A 14 11.44 12.78 0.54
C GLY A 14 10.21 13.29 1.29
N SER A 15 9.21 13.83 0.60
CA SER A 15 7.94 14.24 1.22
C SER A 15 7.19 13.04 1.81
N GLN A 16 6.41 13.29 2.86
CA GLN A 16 5.66 12.23 3.51
C GLN A 16 4.56 11.70 2.59
N VAL A 17 4.42 10.37 2.58
CA VAL A 17 3.31 9.62 1.98
C VAL A 17 2.52 8.98 3.12
N GLU A 18 1.21 9.13 3.08
CA GLU A 18 0.26 8.48 3.98
C GLU A 18 -0.69 7.60 3.18
N ILE A 19 -0.90 6.38 3.69
CA ILE A 19 -1.80 5.39 3.09
C ILE A 19 -2.78 4.95 4.15
N TYR A 20 -4.06 4.97 3.79
CA TYR A 20 -5.15 4.49 4.62
C TYR A 20 -5.96 3.45 3.85
N LEU A 21 -6.37 2.39 4.55
CA LEU A 21 -7.22 1.34 4.03
C LEU A 21 -8.38 1.12 5.00
N ASP A 22 -9.59 1.31 4.49
CA ASP A 22 -10.84 0.93 5.14
C ASP A 22 -11.37 -0.37 4.52
N ALA A 23 -11.91 -1.26 5.36
CA ALA A 23 -12.41 -2.55 4.95
C ALA A 23 -13.76 -2.88 5.61
N GLU A 24 -14.65 -3.52 4.86
CA GLU A 24 -15.87 -4.13 5.39
C GLU A 24 -15.90 -5.62 4.95
N PRO A 25 -15.90 -6.58 5.88
CA PRO A 25 -15.78 -6.39 7.33
C PRO A 25 -14.40 -5.88 7.75
N SER A 26 -14.31 -5.28 8.94
CA SER A 26 -13.05 -4.75 9.45
C SER A 26 -11.96 -5.82 9.47
N GLN A 27 -10.73 -5.46 9.13
CA GLN A 27 -9.58 -6.40 9.05
C GLN A 27 -9.68 -7.47 7.95
N ALA A 28 -10.68 -7.42 7.06
CA ALA A 28 -10.81 -8.40 5.96
C ALA A 28 -9.70 -8.29 4.90
N VAL A 29 -8.96 -7.18 4.88
CA VAL A 29 -7.85 -6.95 3.96
C VAL A 29 -6.63 -6.42 4.69
N ASN A 30 -5.46 -6.74 4.15
CA ASN A 30 -4.18 -6.13 4.52
C ASN A 30 -3.59 -5.45 3.29
N PHE A 31 -2.66 -4.52 3.49
CA PHE A 31 -1.90 -3.98 2.38
C PHE A 31 -0.39 -3.96 2.66
N SER A 32 0.37 -3.99 1.58
CA SER A 32 1.81 -3.84 1.55
C SER A 32 2.22 -2.83 0.49
N VAL A 33 3.32 -2.13 0.74
CA VAL A 33 3.86 -1.04 -0.09
C VAL A 33 5.14 -1.51 -0.75
N TRP A 34 5.28 -1.27 -2.04
CA TRP A 34 6.37 -1.78 -2.87
C TRP A 34 6.99 -0.65 -3.68
N THR A 35 8.32 -0.59 -3.68
CA THR A 35 9.10 0.27 -4.58
C THR A 35 9.01 -0.25 -6.02
N PRO A 36 9.33 0.59 -7.04
CA PRO A 36 9.38 0.13 -8.44
C PRO A 36 10.26 -1.12 -8.63
N GLU A 37 11.45 -1.13 -8.02
CA GLU A 37 12.39 -2.25 -8.15
C GLU A 37 11.89 -3.52 -7.45
N GLN A 38 11.29 -3.37 -6.27
CA GLN A 38 10.68 -4.52 -5.58
C GLN A 38 9.53 -5.10 -6.40
N ALA A 39 8.62 -4.28 -6.95
CA ALA A 39 7.54 -4.79 -7.79
C ALA A 39 8.07 -5.58 -9.00
N ARG A 40 9.15 -5.08 -9.65
CA ARG A 40 9.83 -5.78 -10.74
C ARG A 40 10.40 -7.14 -10.31
N LEU A 41 11.14 -7.18 -9.21
CA LEU A 41 11.73 -8.42 -8.67
C LEU A 41 10.65 -9.43 -8.27
N TYR A 42 9.57 -8.97 -7.63
CA TYR A 42 8.42 -9.81 -7.28
C TYR A 42 7.80 -10.45 -8.53
N GLY A 43 7.65 -9.68 -9.62
CA GLY A 43 7.15 -10.18 -10.90
C GLY A 43 8.04 -11.25 -11.56
N LEU A 44 9.34 -11.29 -11.21
CA LEU A 44 10.28 -12.33 -11.63
C LEU A 44 10.25 -13.58 -10.74
N GLY A 45 9.40 -13.60 -9.71
CA GLY A 45 9.30 -14.71 -8.75
C GLY A 45 10.32 -14.65 -7.61
N GLU A 46 11.04 -13.54 -7.46
CA GLU A 46 11.97 -13.35 -6.35
C GLU A 46 11.25 -13.26 -5.01
N LYS A 47 11.86 -13.83 -3.97
CA LYS A 47 11.35 -13.78 -2.59
C LYS A 47 11.91 -12.55 -1.89
N ILE A 48 11.18 -11.45 -2.01
CA ILE A 48 11.55 -10.17 -1.41
C ILE A 48 10.42 -9.62 -0.53
N GLU A 49 10.81 -8.83 0.45
CA GLU A 49 9.91 -8.18 1.39
C GLU A 49 9.48 -6.79 0.89
N PRO A 50 8.22 -6.38 1.13
CA PRO A 50 7.76 -5.02 0.82
C PRO A 50 8.50 -3.98 1.67
N VAL A 51 8.62 -2.76 1.15
CA VAL A 51 9.20 -1.63 1.90
C VAL A 51 8.30 -1.19 3.06
N GLY A 52 7.00 -1.48 3.00
CA GLY A 52 6.05 -1.11 4.04
C GLY A 52 4.84 -2.04 4.13
N ARG A 53 4.15 -2.00 5.28
CA ARG A 53 2.91 -2.75 5.53
C ARG A 53 1.93 -1.87 6.30
N GLY A 54 0.65 -2.01 5.98
CA GLY A 54 -0.41 -1.40 6.76
C GLY A 54 -0.50 -2.00 8.15
N ALA A 55 -0.59 -1.15 9.18
CA ALA A 55 -0.78 -1.54 10.57
C ALA A 55 -2.06 -0.92 11.13
N ALA A 56 -2.68 -1.59 12.10
CA ALA A 56 -3.85 -1.03 12.78
C ALA A 56 -3.44 0.21 13.57
N ASN A 57 -4.17 1.31 13.40
CA ASN A 57 -3.91 2.54 14.12
C ASN A 57 -5.25 3.19 14.53
N LYS A 58 -5.55 3.14 15.83
CA LYS A 58 -6.79 3.69 16.40
C LYS A 58 -6.93 5.22 16.26
N PHE A 59 -5.86 5.91 15.88
CA PHE A 59 -5.85 7.35 15.66
C PHE A 59 -5.85 7.72 14.17
N ALA A 60 -5.71 6.75 13.26
CA ALA A 60 -5.80 6.97 11.83
C ALA A 60 -7.24 6.86 11.35
N GLN A 61 -7.51 7.48 10.20
CA GLN A 61 -8.86 7.52 9.62
C GLN A 61 -9.41 6.15 9.23
N GLY A 62 -8.53 5.15 9.01
CA GLY A 62 -8.97 3.81 8.60
C GLY A 62 -8.38 2.62 9.34
N ASP A 63 -8.92 1.44 9.03
CA ASP A 63 -8.59 0.16 9.69
C ASP A 63 -7.10 -0.17 9.70
N LYS A 64 -6.41 0.17 8.61
CA LYS A 64 -4.96 0.05 8.47
C LYS A 64 -4.41 1.36 7.94
N SER A 65 -3.26 1.76 8.48
CA SER A 65 -2.49 2.91 8.00
C SER A 65 -1.02 2.58 7.82
N TRP A 66 -0.36 3.29 6.92
CA TRP A 66 1.10 3.32 6.79
C TRP A 66 1.53 4.74 6.46
N SER A 67 2.67 5.16 6.99
CA SER A 67 3.30 6.43 6.65
C SER A 67 4.79 6.21 6.40
N GLY A 68 5.33 6.90 5.41
CA GLY A 68 6.76 6.85 5.11
C GLY A 68 7.14 7.90 4.09
N ASN A 69 8.36 7.81 3.56
CA ASN A 69 8.83 8.64 2.47
C ASN A 69 9.79 7.83 1.60
N PHE A 70 10.06 8.34 0.41
CA PHE A 70 11.07 7.78 -0.48
C PHE A 70 12.00 8.87 -1.03
N ALA A 71 13.22 8.49 -1.35
CA ALA A 71 14.26 9.38 -1.89
C ALA A 71 14.39 9.28 -3.42
N SER A 72 13.67 8.36 -4.05
CA SER A 72 13.74 8.11 -5.49
C SER A 72 12.37 8.36 -6.13
N PRO A 73 12.32 8.98 -7.31
CA PRO A 73 11.08 9.07 -8.06
C PRO A 73 10.69 7.71 -8.65
N GLY A 74 9.41 7.54 -8.95
CA GLY A 74 8.93 6.40 -9.73
C GLY A 74 7.48 6.02 -9.44
N THR A 75 7.07 4.90 -10.03
CA THR A 75 5.76 4.28 -9.76
C THR A 75 5.88 3.33 -8.57
N TYR A 76 5.20 3.68 -7.49
CA TYR A 76 5.08 2.86 -6.30
C TYR A 76 3.77 2.09 -6.34
N TYR A 77 3.75 0.97 -5.62
CA TYR A 77 2.60 0.06 -5.65
C TYR A 77 2.10 -0.27 -4.25
N VAL A 78 0.78 -0.35 -4.14
CA VAL A 78 0.09 -0.88 -2.97
C VAL A 78 -0.59 -2.18 -3.37
N ARG A 79 -0.13 -3.28 -2.77
CA ARG A 79 -0.78 -4.59 -2.93
C ARG A 79 -1.76 -4.79 -1.78
N ILE A 80 -3.02 -5.01 -2.11
CA ILE A 80 -4.10 -5.34 -1.17
C ILE A 80 -4.32 -6.85 -1.22
N ASP A 81 -4.25 -7.49 -0.07
CA ASP A 81 -4.40 -8.92 0.11
C ASP A 81 -5.62 -9.24 0.97
N HIS A 82 -6.53 -10.05 0.44
CA HIS A 82 -7.72 -10.49 1.16
C HIS A 82 -7.38 -11.54 2.23
N ALA A 83 -7.82 -11.32 3.46
CA ALA A 83 -7.60 -12.17 4.62
C ALA A 83 -8.90 -12.88 5.04
N GLY A 84 -9.33 -13.89 4.29
CA GLY A 84 -10.50 -14.70 4.64
C GLY A 84 -11.29 -15.28 3.46
N PRO A 85 -12.20 -16.24 3.72
CA PRO A 85 -13.18 -16.71 2.75
C PRO A 85 -14.42 -15.82 2.81
N GLY A 86 -14.50 -14.78 1.98
CA GLY A 86 -15.66 -13.90 1.92
C GLY A 86 -15.52 -12.81 0.87
N THR A 87 -16.60 -12.06 0.63
CA THR A 87 -16.51 -10.80 -0.11
C THR A 87 -16.13 -9.70 0.87
N SER A 88 -15.14 -8.90 0.50
CA SER A 88 -14.76 -7.69 1.25
C SER A 88 -14.87 -6.49 0.33
N TYR A 89 -15.35 -5.39 0.87
CA TYR A 89 -15.26 -4.09 0.21
C TYR A 89 -14.13 -3.31 0.87
N CYS A 90 -13.33 -2.60 0.09
CA CYS A 90 -12.28 -1.77 0.66
C CYS A 90 -12.15 -0.45 -0.08
N LYS A 91 -11.65 0.56 0.64
CA LYS A 91 -11.31 1.87 0.10
C LYS A 91 -9.86 2.17 0.46
N LEU A 92 -9.01 2.29 -0.55
CA LEU A 92 -7.63 2.72 -0.41
C LEU A 92 -7.54 4.24 -0.66
N MET A 93 -6.80 4.95 0.19
CA MET A 93 -6.45 6.34 -0.01
C MET A 93 -4.93 6.49 0.11
N VAL A 94 -4.31 7.15 -0.86
CA VAL A 94 -2.89 7.54 -0.83
C VAL A 94 -2.81 9.07 -0.88
N ALA A 95 -2.05 9.67 0.03
CA ALA A 95 -1.91 11.12 0.14
C ALA A 95 -0.45 11.50 0.38
N GLY A 96 -0.07 12.69 -0.05
CA GLY A 96 1.26 13.27 0.11
C GLY A 96 1.52 14.36 -0.91
N ASP A 97 2.39 15.32 -0.59
CA ASP A 97 2.65 16.49 -1.43
C ASP A 97 3.24 16.13 -2.82
N ASP A 98 3.96 15.02 -2.89
CA ASP A 98 4.63 14.52 -4.10
C ASP A 98 3.91 13.30 -4.71
N VAL A 99 2.67 12.99 -4.29
CA VAL A 99 1.88 11.86 -4.79
C VAL A 99 0.97 12.29 -5.94
N THR A 100 1.00 11.54 -7.05
CA THR A 100 0.12 11.74 -8.22
C THR A 100 -0.44 10.41 -8.75
N TYR A 101 -1.50 10.48 -9.55
CA TYR A 101 -2.26 9.34 -10.08
C TYR A 101 -2.30 9.34 -11.61
#